data_AF-A0A830CFF5-F1
#
_entry.id   AF-A0A830CFF5-F1
#
_cell.length_a   1.000
_cell.length_b   1.000
_cell.length_c   1.000
_cell.angle_alpha   90.00
_cell.angle_beta   90.00
_cell.angle_gamma   90.00
#
_symmetry.space_group_name_H-M   'P 1'
#
loop_
_entity.id
_entity.type
_entity.pdbx_description
1 polymer ?
#
loop_
_entity_poly.entity_id
_entity_poly.type
_entity_poly.pdbx_seq_one_letter_code
_entity_poly.pdbx_strand_id
1 'polypeptide(L)' 'MPLEKSEVVRAVIVGTFKELKRDSGMITRYDDNAIVVIDQEGNPKETRIFGAIPEN' A
#
# COMPACT_ATOMS: atom_id res chain seq x y z
N MET A 1 12.87 14.63 5.80
CA MET A 1 12.41 15.76 4.97
C MET A 1 10.98 15.47 4.59
N PRO A 2 10.06 16.44 4.67
CA PRO A 2 8.69 16.23 4.24
C PRO A 2 8.65 15.87 2.74
N LEU A 3 7.73 15.01 2.34
CA LEU A 3 7.49 14.70 0.92
C LEU A 3 7.13 15.99 0.16
N GLU A 4 7.78 16.22 -0.97
CA GLU A 4 7.50 17.38 -1.81
C GLU A 4 6.45 17.04 -2.88
N LYS A 5 5.66 18.05 -3.29
CA LYS A 5 4.72 17.87 -4.41
C LYS A 5 5.49 17.53 -5.68
N SER A 6 5.02 16.51 -6.40
CA SER A 6 5.64 15.99 -7.62
C SER A 6 7.01 15.29 -7.41
N GLU A 7 7.38 14.94 -6.17
CA GLU A 7 8.52 14.06 -5.91
C GLU A 7 8.23 12.66 -6.47
N VAL A 8 9.22 12.09 -7.18
CA VAL A 8 9.14 10.70 -7.66
C VAL A 8 9.57 9.77 -6.54
N VAL A 9 8.66 8.92 -6.08
CA VAL A 9 8.90 7.99 -4.96
C VAL A 9 8.59 6.55 -5.31
N ARG A 10 9.16 5.63 -4.53
CA ARG A 10 8.79 4.21 -4.54
C ARG A 10 7.67 3.96 -3.54
N ALA A 11 6.72 3.10 -3.92
CA ALA A 11 5.61 2.74 -3.05
C ALA A 11 5.16 1.30 -3.29
N VAL A 12 4.54 0.72 -2.26
CA VAL A 12 3.89 -0.58 -2.29
C VAL A 12 2.38 -0.37 -2.26
N ILE A 13 1.65 -1.08 -3.12
CA ILE A 13 0.19 -1.08 -3.12
C ILE A 13 -0.29 -1.96 -1.96
N VAL A 14 -1.12 -1.39 -1.09
CA VAL A 14 -1.67 -2.09 0.08
C VAL A 14 -3.18 -2.30 -0.01
N GLY A 15 -3.87 -1.59 -0.90
CA GLY A 15 -5.29 -1.77 -1.14
C GLY A 15 -5.66 -1.40 -2.57
N THR A 16 -6.55 -2.18 -3.17
CA THR A 16 -7.07 -1.92 -4.51
C THR A 16 -8.58 -1.99 -4.54
N PHE A 17 -9.18 -1.07 -5.29
CA PHE A 17 -10.60 -1.14 -5.62
C PHE A 17 -10.92 -2.32 -6.53
N LYS A 18 -9.94 -2.74 -7.34
CA LYS A 18 -10.02 -4.00 -8.07
C LYS A 18 -9.91 -5.17 -7.10
N GLU A 19 -10.78 -6.15 -7.29
CA GLU A 19 -10.85 -7.36 -6.50
C GLU A 19 -9.59 -8.23 -6.70
N LEU A 20 -9.01 -8.69 -5.59
CA LEU A 20 -7.91 -9.65 -5.58
C LEU A 20 -8.44 -11.01 -5.11
N LYS A 21 -8.32 -12.02 -5.97
CA LYS A 21 -8.67 -13.40 -5.64
C LYS A 21 -7.42 -14.14 -5.17
N ARG A 22 -7.49 -14.70 -3.97
CA ARG A 22 -6.41 -15.53 -3.39
C ARG A 22 -6.63 -17.01 -3.69
N ASP A 23 -5.56 -17.78 -3.58
CA ASP A 23 -5.57 -19.23 -3.84
C ASP A 23 -6.50 -20.01 -2.90
N SER A 24 -6.73 -19.48 -1.69
CA SER A 24 -7.72 -20.01 -0.75
C SER A 24 -9.18 -19.83 -1.21
N GLY A 25 -9.41 -19.12 -2.31
CA GLY A 25 -10.73 -18.77 -2.83
C GLY A 25 -11.31 -17.47 -2.25
N MET A 26 -10.65 -16.86 -1.26
CA MET A 26 -11.05 -15.58 -0.68
C MET A 26 -10.87 -14.44 -1.69
N ILE A 27 -11.83 -13.52 -1.73
CA ILE A 27 -11.78 -12.31 -2.55
C ILE A 27 -11.72 -11.10 -1.62
N THR A 28 -10.71 -10.26 -1.79
CA THR A 28 -10.55 -9.02 -1.03
C THR A 28 -10.70 -7.82 -1.96
N ARG A 29 -11.42 -6.81 -1.49
CA ARG A 29 -11.64 -5.54 -2.20
C ARG A 29 -11.62 -4.39 -1.20
N TYR A 30 -11.02 -3.27 -1.60
CA TYR A 30 -11.01 -2.04 -0.84
C TYR A 30 -11.98 -1.02 -1.45
N ASP A 31 -12.47 -0.10 -0.62
CA ASP A 31 -13.32 1.00 -1.09
C ASP A 31 -12.52 2.03 -1.90
N ASP A 32 -11.21 2.15 -1.65
CA ASP A 32 -10.30 3.04 -2.38
C ASP A 32 -8.92 2.38 -2.59
N ASN A 33 -8.14 2.91 -3.52
CA ASN A 33 -6.75 2.50 -3.74
C ASN A 33 -5.83 3.14 -2.70
N ALA A 34 -4.96 2.34 -2.10
CA ALA A 34 -4.04 2.79 -1.07
C ALA A 34 -2.63 2.27 -1.31
N ILE A 35 -1.64 3.11 -0.97
CA ILE A 35 -0.21 2.83 -1.12
C ILE A 35 0.56 3.24 0.14
N VAL A 36 1.68 2.57 0.40
CA VAL A 36 2.66 2.95 1.43
C VAL A 36 3.97 3.30 0.73
N VAL A 37 4.52 4.48 1.03
CA VAL A 37 5.79 4.93 0.48
C VAL A 37 6.94 4.21 1.19
N ILE A 38 7.88 3.67 0.40
CA ILE A 38 9.01 2.89 0.90
C ILE A 38 10.35 3.48 0.44
N ASP A 39 11.40 3.17 1.18
CA ASP A 39 12.77 3.46 0.80
C ASP A 39 13.33 2.44 -0.22
N GLN A 40 14.63 2.50 -0.47
CA GLN A 40 15.30 1.58 -1.41
C GLN A 40 15.48 0.17 -0.85
N GLU A 41 15.52 0.03 0.47
CA GLU A 41 15.68 -1.24 1.19
C GLU A 41 14.33 -1.94 1.42
N GLY A 42 13.22 -1.24 1.13
CA GLY A 42 11.86 -1.75 1.25
C GLY A 42 11.17 -1.40 2.57
N ASN A 43 11.79 -0.57 3.41
CA ASN A 43 11.18 -0.14 4.66
C ASN A 43 10.22 1.03 4.42
N PRO A 44 9.12 1.15 5.19
CA PRO A 44 8.26 2.32 5.15
C PRO A 44 9.04 3.60 5.48
N LYS A 45 8.89 4.66 4.67
CA LYS A 45 9.54 5.95 4.95
C LYS A 45 8.96 6.65 6.19
N GLU A 46 7.72 6.34 6.54
CA GLU A 46 6.98 6.95 7.65
C GLU A 46 6.68 5.91 8.74
N THR A 47 6.52 6.38 9.98
CA THR A 47 6.40 5.51 11.16
C THR A 47 4.99 5.04 11.46
N ARG A 48 3.96 5.59 10.80
CA ARG A 48 2.56 5.27 11.08
C ARG A 48 1.79 4.98 9.80
N ILE A 49 1.13 3.82 9.79
CA ILE A 49 0.24 3.35 8.71
C ILE A 49 -1.20 3.36 9.25
N PHE A 50 -2.14 3.76 8.40
CA PHE A 50 -3.56 3.80 8.71
C PHE A 50 -4.34 2.88 7.76
N GLY A 51 -5.47 2.35 8.25
CA GLY A 51 -6.34 1.47 7.48
C GLY A 51 -6.03 -0.02 7.66
N ALA A 52 -6.91 -0.86 7.13
CA ALA A 52 -6.75 -2.31 7.16
C ALA A 52 -5.70 -2.75 6.12
N ILE A 53 -4.61 -3.38 6.57
CA ILE A 53 -3.57 -3.88 5.69
C ILE A 53 -3.78 -5.38 5.50
N PRO A 54 -3.77 -5.88 4.25
CA PRO A 54 -3.98 -7.29 3.99
C PRO A 54 -2.74 -8.08 4.46
N GLU A 55 -2.93 -9.07 5.32
CA GLU A 55 -1.92 -10.07 5.62
C GLU A 55 -1.84 -11.09 4.47
N ASN A 56 -0.63 -11.55 4.13
CA ASN A 56 -0.45 -12.54 3.05
C ASN A 56 -0.99 -13.92 3.43
#